data_AF-A0A0C3H8S5-F1
#
_entry.id   AF-A0A0C3H8S5-F1
#
_cell.length_a   1.000
_cell.length_b   1.000
_cell.length_c   1.000
_cell.angle_alpha   90.00
_cell.angle_beta   90.00
_cell.angle_gamma   90.00
#
_symmetry.space_group_name_H-M   'P 1'
#
loop_
_entity.id
_entity.type
_entity.pdbx_description
1 polymer ?
#
loop_
_entity_poly.entity_id
_entity_poly.type
_entity_poly.pdbx_seq_one_letter_code
_entity_poly.pdbx_strand_id
1 'polypeptide(L)'
;MDPKPLDSAGVYKLEQTSSGEPYIALPTRSETPIFLTKYYATDPPDVEATLKLPEVNLFLISAPTPYTLADAEWWVNSQLTMTSNYPLQILRAGAPDEAGTL
;
A
#
# COMPACT_ATOMS: atom_id res chain seq x y z
N MET A 1 15.24 19.56 -13.95
CA MET A 1 13.83 19.51 -14.38
C MET A 1 13.01 20.16 -13.29
N ASP A 2 12.21 21.16 -13.62
CA ASP A 2 11.31 21.77 -12.66
C ASP A 2 10.15 20.80 -12.34
N PRO A 3 9.75 20.64 -11.07
CA PRO A 3 8.62 19.79 -10.73
C PRO A 3 7.35 20.34 -11.37
N LYS A 4 6.62 19.48 -12.10
CA LYS A 4 5.33 19.84 -12.69
C LYS A 4 4.41 20.44 -11.61
N PRO A 5 3.69 21.54 -11.89
CA PRO A 5 2.72 22.08 -10.96
C PRO A 5 1.68 21.00 -10.63
N LEU A 6 1.30 20.88 -9.37
CA LEU A 6 0.09 20.14 -9.01
C LEU A 6 -1.05 21.04 -9.46
N ASP A 7 -1.71 20.64 -10.54
CA ASP A 7 -2.97 21.20 -10.97
C ASP A 7 -3.95 21.22 -9.79
N SER A 8 -4.51 22.40 -9.57
CA SER A 8 -5.39 22.76 -8.47
C SER A 8 -6.49 21.71 -8.24
N ALA A 9 -6.49 21.12 -7.04
CA ALA A 9 -7.44 20.09 -6.60
C ALA A 9 -7.49 18.86 -7.53
N GLY A 10 -6.41 18.08 -7.56
CA GLY A 10 -6.37 16.80 -8.26
C GLY A 10 -7.54 15.91 -7.84
N VAL A 11 -8.48 15.69 -8.76
CA VAL A 11 -9.64 14.84 -8.52
C VAL A 11 -9.13 13.41 -8.34
N TYR A 12 -9.35 12.84 -7.15
CA TYR A 12 -9.11 11.41 -6.93
C TYR A 12 -9.94 10.61 -7.93
N LYS A 13 -9.27 9.82 -8.78
CA LYS A 13 -9.94 8.99 -9.76
C LYS A 13 -10.08 7.59 -9.19
N LEU A 14 -11.33 7.19 -8.95
CA LEU A 14 -11.67 5.82 -8.63
C LEU A 14 -11.59 4.98 -9.91
N GLU A 15 -10.80 3.92 -9.86
CA GLU A 15 -10.61 2.95 -10.92
C GLU A 15 -10.90 1.55 -10.39
N GLN A 16 -10.97 0.56 -11.28
CA GLN A 16 -11.28 -0.82 -10.92
C GLN A 16 -10.34 -1.78 -11.66
N THR A 17 -9.94 -2.87 -10.99
CA THR A 17 -9.28 -4.01 -11.65
C THR A 17 -10.24 -4.70 -12.62
N SER A 18 -9.77 -5.68 -13.40
CA SER A 18 -10.68 -6.43 -14.29
C SER A 18 -11.69 -7.29 -13.51
N SER A 19 -11.35 -7.66 -12.27
CA SER A 19 -12.27 -8.30 -11.32
C SER A 19 -13.25 -7.34 -10.63
N GLY A 20 -13.13 -6.03 -10.85
CA GLY A 20 -14.02 -5.00 -10.29
C GLY A 20 -13.59 -4.44 -8.93
N GLU A 21 -12.42 -4.82 -8.40
CA GLU A 21 -11.91 -4.30 -7.12
C GLU A 21 -11.48 -2.83 -7.27
N PRO A 22 -11.97 -1.93 -6.40
CA PRO A 22 -11.69 -0.51 -6.50
C PRO A 22 -10.28 -0.15 -6.04
N TYR A 23 -9.65 0.79 -6.74
CA TYR A 23 -8.43 1.48 -6.31
C TYR A 23 -8.46 2.94 -6.73
N ILE A 24 -7.62 3.79 -6.12
CA ILE A 24 -7.62 5.23 -6.38
C ILE A 24 -6.28 5.64 -6.98
N ALA A 25 -6.29 6.24 -8.17
CA ALA A 25 -5.12 6.91 -8.71
C ALA A 25 -4.85 8.21 -7.95
N LEU A 26 -3.64 8.37 -7.42
CA LEU A 26 -3.25 9.54 -6.64
C LEU A 26 -2.55 10.59 -7.53
N PRO A 27 -2.97 11.87 -7.45
CA PRO A 27 -2.25 12.94 -8.12
C PRO A 27 -0.93 13.21 -7.39
N THR A 28 0.17 12.68 -7.92
CA THR A 28 1.51 12.84 -7.34
C THR A 28 2.51 13.40 -8.34
N ARG A 29 3.67 13.85 -7.85
CA ARG A 29 4.81 14.25 -8.69
C ARG A 29 5.76 13.09 -9.02
N SER A 30 5.40 11.87 -8.63
CA SER A 30 6.21 10.68 -8.91
C SER A 30 6.27 10.43 -10.42
N GLU A 31 7.43 10.02 -10.93
CA GLU A 31 7.57 9.57 -12.32
C GLU A 31 6.78 8.28 -12.56
N THR A 32 6.69 7.42 -11.54
CA THR A 32 5.84 6.23 -11.54
C THR A 32 4.46 6.58 -10.98
N PRO A 33 3.35 6.25 -11.67
CA PRO A 33 2.01 6.46 -11.14
C PRO A 33 1.81 5.80 -9.78
N ILE A 34 1.17 6.49 -8.84
CA ILE A 34 0.92 5.99 -7.49
C ILE A 34 -0.56 5.75 -7.29
N PHE A 35 -0.91 4.61 -6.69
CA PHE A 35 -2.29 4.22 -6.43
C PHE A 35 -2.50 3.88 -4.95
N LEU A 36 -3.69 4.18 -4.44
CA LEU A 36 -4.15 3.73 -3.14
C LEU A 36 -5.03 2.49 -3.32
N THR A 37 -4.64 1.39 -2.70
CA THR A 37 -5.33 0.10 -2.77
C THR A 37 -5.65 -0.42 -1.37
N LYS A 38 -6.51 -1.44 -1.28
CA LYS A 38 -6.54 -2.32 -0.11
C LYS A 38 -5.27 -3.18 -0.05
N TYR A 39 -5.13 -3.93 1.04
CA TYR A 39 -4.20 -5.06 1.10
C TYR A 39 -4.61 -6.16 0.13
N TYR A 40 -3.62 -6.93 -0.34
CA TYR A 40 -3.74 -8.17 -1.09
C TYR A 40 -3.00 -9.29 -0.36
N ALA A 41 -3.36 -10.54 -0.64
CA ALA A 41 -2.75 -11.71 -0.03
C ALA A 41 -1.26 -11.88 -0.39
N THR A 42 -0.79 -11.19 -1.44
CA THR A 42 0.58 -11.19 -1.95
C THR A 42 1.49 -10.18 -1.25
N ASP A 43 0.95 -9.28 -0.41
CA ASP A 43 1.71 -8.21 0.26
C ASP A 43 2.67 -8.62 1.38
N PRO A 44 2.53 -9.77 2.09
CA PRO A 44 3.37 -10.06 3.24
C PRO A 44 4.89 -9.97 3.00
N PRO A 45 5.46 -10.45 1.87
CA PRO A 45 6.89 -10.32 1.60
C PRO A 45 7.38 -8.86 1.54
N ASP A 46 6.64 -7.97 0.89
CA ASP A 46 7.01 -6.56 0.76
C ASP A 46 6.84 -5.80 2.07
N VAL A 47 5.80 -6.14 2.85
CA VAL A 47 5.58 -5.64 4.21
C VAL A 47 6.72 -6.08 5.13
N GLU A 48 7.12 -7.36 5.08
CA GLU A 48 8.26 -7.87 5.84
C GLU A 48 9.55 -7.13 5.47
N ALA A 49 9.84 -7.02 4.17
CA ALA A 49 11.05 -6.35 3.69
C ALA A 49 11.13 -4.89 4.17
N THR A 50 9.99 -4.18 4.15
CA THR A 50 9.90 -2.78 4.59
C THR A 50 10.06 -2.65 6.10
N LEU A 51 9.39 -3.50 6.89
CA LEU A 51 9.37 -3.41 8.35
C LEU A 51 10.61 -4.01 9.02
N LYS A 52 11.43 -4.75 8.27
CA LYS A 52 12.79 -5.14 8.67
C LYS A 52 13.79 -3.98 8.61
N LEU A 53 13.51 -2.92 7.86
CA LEU A 53 14.38 -1.74 7.81
C LEU A 53 14.36 -1.06 9.19
N PRO A 54 15.49 -0.97 9.90
CA PRO A 54 15.52 -0.38 11.24
C PRO A 54 14.98 1.04 11.25
N GLU A 55 15.26 1.83 10.21
CA GLU A 55 14.78 3.21 10.09
C GLU A 55 13.25 3.26 10.06
N VAL A 56 12.60 2.33 9.37
CA VAL A 56 11.13 2.27 9.32
C VAL A 56 10.58 1.77 10.66
N ASN A 57 11.11 0.65 11.16
CA ASN A 57 10.62 0.01 12.37
C ASN A 57 10.67 0.95 13.59
N LEU A 58 11.76 1.72 13.74
CA LEU A 58 11.95 2.67 14.83
C LEU A 58 10.94 3.82 14.87
N PHE A 59 10.31 4.16 13.75
CA PHE A 59 9.28 5.21 13.68
C PHE A 59 7.85 4.67 13.83
N LEU A 60 7.68 3.34 13.94
CA LEU A 60 6.38 2.71 14.11
C LEU A 60 6.11 2.38 15.57
N ILE A 61 4.85 2.51 15.97
CA ILE A 61 4.42 2.14 17.31
C ILE A 61 4.37 0.62 17.39
N SER A 62 5.23 0.03 18.23
CA SER A 62 5.17 -1.37 18.65
C SER A 62 5.33 -2.42 17.54
N ALA A 63 6.06 -2.12 16.46
CA ALA A 63 6.45 -3.16 15.50
C ALA A 63 7.39 -4.18 16.17
N PRO A 64 7.16 -5.49 16.03
CA PRO A 64 8.09 -6.51 16.50
C PRO A 64 9.52 -6.27 15.99
N THR A 65 10.51 -6.53 16.84
CA THR A 65 11.94 -6.49 16.49
C THR A 65 12.62 -7.75 17.03
N PRO A 66 13.11 -8.67 16.15
CA PRO A 66 13.06 -8.58 14.69
C PRO A 66 11.64 -8.74 14.13
N TYR A 67 11.36 -8.09 13.01
CA TYR A 67 10.11 -8.28 12.27
C TYR A 67 10.25 -9.47 11.32
N THR A 68 9.24 -10.36 11.30
CA THR A 68 9.28 -11.62 10.54
C THR A 68 8.15 -11.69 9.51
N LEU A 69 8.28 -12.61 8.55
CA LEU A 69 7.23 -12.88 7.55
C LEU A 69 5.92 -13.31 8.23
N ALA A 70 5.99 -14.07 9.32
CA ALA A 70 4.80 -14.47 10.07
C ALA A 70 4.08 -13.25 10.69
N ASP A 71 4.82 -12.24 11.13
CA ASP A 71 4.24 -10.98 11.62
C ASP A 71 3.54 -10.22 10.47
N ALA A 72 4.17 -10.19 9.28
CA ALA A 72 3.58 -9.60 8.09
C ALA A 72 2.29 -10.33 7.67
N GLU A 73 2.32 -11.67 7.60
CA GLU A 73 1.17 -12.50 7.26
C GLU A 73 0.02 -12.27 8.24
N TRP A 74 0.31 -12.27 9.55
CA TRP A 74 -0.69 -11.98 10.57
C TRP A 74 -1.30 -10.59 10.39
N TRP A 75 -0.47 -9.57 10.15
CA TRP A 75 -0.91 -8.20 9.97
C TRP A 75 -1.80 -8.03 8.73
N VAL A 76 -1.33 -8.49 7.56
CA VAL A 76 -2.05 -8.44 6.29
C VAL A 76 -3.39 -9.18 6.41
N ASN A 77 -3.38 -10.39 6.99
CA ASN A 77 -4.62 -11.15 7.21
C ASN A 77 -5.60 -10.42 8.13
N SER A 78 -5.12 -9.70 9.13
CA SER A 78 -5.98 -8.89 10.01
C SER A 78 -6.66 -7.73 9.27
N GLN A 79 -5.99 -7.16 8.26
CA GLN A 79 -6.59 -6.15 7.38
C GLN A 79 -7.63 -6.78 6.43
N LEU A 80 -7.32 -7.93 5.83
CA LEU A 80 -8.18 -8.61 4.85
C LEU A 80 -9.45 -9.21 5.49
N THR A 81 -9.33 -9.75 6.69
CA THR A 81 -10.45 -10.38 7.42
C THR A 81 -11.36 -9.37 8.14
N MET A 82 -11.10 -8.07 7.99
CA MET A 82 -11.81 -6.98 8.68
C MET A 82 -11.86 -7.14 10.20
N THR A 83 -10.89 -7.87 10.77
CA THR A 83 -10.71 -7.94 12.23
C THR A 83 -10.00 -6.68 12.75
N SER A 84 -9.38 -5.91 11.86
CA SER A 84 -9.00 -4.51 12.12
C SER A 84 -10.23 -3.59 12.10
N ASN A 85 -10.44 -2.82 13.17
CA ASN A 85 -11.48 -1.79 13.23
C ASN A 85 -11.35 -0.72 12.13
N TYR A 86 -10.14 -0.56 11.57
CA TYR A 86 -9.83 0.39 10.51
C TYR A 86 -8.86 -0.26 9.51
N PRO A 87 -9.36 -0.86 8.42
CA PRO A 87 -8.50 -1.49 7.43
C PRO A 87 -7.62 -0.43 6.76
N LEU A 88 -6.30 -0.56 6.92
CA LEU A 88 -5.35 0.35 6.30
C LEU A 88 -5.33 0.17 4.78
N GLN A 89 -5.08 1.27 4.08
CA GLN A 89 -4.83 1.27 2.64
C GLN A 89 -3.31 1.30 2.38
N ILE A 90 -2.88 0.80 1.22
CA ILE A 90 -1.48 0.74 0.78
C ILE A 90 -1.27 1.68 -0.40
N LEU A 91 -0.12 2.34 -0.43
CA LEU A 91 0.38 3.07 -1.59
C LEU A 91 1.20 2.14 -2.49
N ARG A 92 0.82 2.01 -3.76
CA ARG A 92 1.52 1.20 -4.76
C ARG A 92 2.05 2.05 -5.90
N ALA A 93 3.23 1.68 -6.40
CA ALA A 93 3.83 2.29 -7.58
C ALA A 93 3.51 1.44 -8.82
N GLY A 94 2.55 1.88 -9.62
CA GLY A 94 1.99 1.13 -10.76
C GLY A 94 0.59 0.57 -10.49
N ALA A 95 -0.19 0.39 -11.56
CA ALA A 95 -1.59 -0.03 -11.46
C ALA A 95 -1.66 -1.50 -11.04
N PRO A 96 -2.46 -1.86 -10.03
CA PRO A 96 -2.53 -3.23 -9.55
C PRO A 96 -3.30 -4.13 -10.53
N ASP A 97 -2.87 -5.38 -10.65
CA ASP A 97 -3.69 -6.47 -11.17
C ASP A 97 -4.67 -7.02 -10.10
N GLU A 98 -5.36 -8.12 -10.40
CA GLU A 98 -6.30 -8.76 -9.46
C GLU A 98 -5.61 -9.31 -8.20
N ALA A 99 -4.32 -9.63 -8.30
CA ALA A 99 -3.50 -10.15 -7.23
C ALA A 99 -2.73 -9.03 -6.49
N GLY A 100 -2.89 -7.77 -6.88
CA GLY A 100 -2.13 -6.65 -6.32
C GLY A 100 -0.67 -6.60 -6.77
N THR A 101 -0.33 -7.36 -7.80
CA THR A 101 0.98 -7.39 -8.44
C THR A 101 1.05 -6.31 -9.52
N LEU A 102 2.27 -5.90 -9.87
CA LEU A 102 2.59 -4.94 -10.93
C LEU A 102 2.88 -5.65 -12.26
#